data_AF-A0A8H2ZIW6-F1
#
_entry.id   AF-A0A8H2ZIW6-F1
#
_cell.length_a   1.000
_cell.length_b   1.000
_cell.length_c   1.000
_cell.angle_alpha   90.00
_cell.angle_beta   90.00
_cell.angle_gamma   90.00
#
_symmetry.space_group_name_H-M   'P 1'
#
loop_
_entity.id
_entity.type
_entity.pdbx_description
1 polymer ?
#
loop_
_entity_poly.entity_id
_entity_poly.type
_entity_poly.pdbx_seq_one_letter_code
_entity_poly.pdbx_strand_id
1 'polypeptide(L)'
;MGVIPKTTKEDKNSKITVKHPTLKQATHNDIKTTIYVKSSTPFVSGIKRINKFLNDLDKRKKDPKFQCVVLLGMGKATEKTMALGCYFAEEKGKRLEVRTKSVDVIDEVIAEGNNDDSIIDDRDRDTSLKKRSLSGIEIKIYP
;
A
#
# COMPACT_ATOMS: atom_id res chain seq x y z
N MET A 1 26.48 -4.68 10.94
CA MET A 1 26.06 -3.27 11.02
C MET A 1 25.96 -2.71 9.61
N GLY A 2 24.75 -2.52 9.06
CA GLY A 2 24.58 -1.82 7.78
C GLY A 2 24.47 -0.32 8.04
N VAL A 3 25.42 0.46 7.54
CA VAL A 3 25.39 1.92 7.65
C VAL A 3 24.29 2.43 6.73
N ILE A 4 23.24 3.02 7.30
CA ILE A 4 22.23 3.75 6.53
C ILE A 4 22.92 5.02 6.01
N PRO A 5 23.01 5.25 4.69
CA PRO A 5 23.63 6.46 4.19
C PRO A 5 22.85 7.68 4.71
N LYS A 6 23.57 8.58 5.38
CA LYS A 6 23.02 9.88 5.78
C LYS A 6 22.59 10.60 4.52
N THR A 7 21.34 11.05 4.48
CA THR A 7 20.81 11.91 3.42
C THR A 7 21.75 13.09 3.21
N THR A 8 22.44 13.10 2.07
CA THR A 8 23.26 14.22 1.61
C THR A 8 22.35 15.45 1.46
N LYS A 9 22.89 16.62 1.81
CA LYS A 9 22.14 17.87 1.95
C LYS A 9 21.45 18.38 0.66
N GLU A 10 21.71 17.75 -0.49
CA GLU A 10 21.16 18.07 -1.82
C GLU A 10 19.69 17.64 -1.99
N ASP A 11 19.17 16.77 -1.13
CA ASP A 11 17.82 16.22 -1.26
C ASP A 11 16.66 17.19 -0.94
N LYS A 12 16.96 18.45 -0.60
CA LYS A 12 16.00 19.34 0.05
C LYS A 12 15.04 20.09 -0.88
N ASN A 13 15.21 20.02 -2.20
CA ASN A 13 14.31 20.74 -3.12
C ASN A 13 14.03 20.07 -4.47
N SER A 14 14.19 18.74 -4.59
CA SER A 14 13.83 18.06 -5.84
C SER A 14 12.31 17.96 -6.00
N LYS A 15 11.79 18.56 -7.08
CA LYS A 15 10.36 18.53 -7.42
C LYS A 15 9.95 17.13 -7.87
N ILE A 16 9.02 16.52 -7.15
CA ILE A 16 8.42 15.23 -7.53
C ILE A 16 7.38 15.47 -8.63
N THR A 17 7.58 14.85 -9.79
CA THR A 17 6.65 14.96 -10.93
C THR A 17 5.64 13.81 -10.92
N VAL A 18 6.10 12.57 -10.72
CA VAL A 18 5.25 11.37 -10.77
C VAL A 18 5.50 10.47 -9.57
N LYS A 19 4.43 9.87 -9.02
CA LYS A 19 4.49 8.88 -7.93
C LYS A 19 4.07 7.53 -8.47
N HIS A 20 4.99 6.58 -8.59
CA HIS A 20 4.68 5.25 -9.10
C HIS A 20 3.98 4.39 -8.05
N PRO A 21 3.11 3.46 -8.49
CA PRO A 21 2.54 2.47 -7.59
C PRO A 21 3.63 1.52 -7.05
N THR A 22 3.32 0.90 -5.92
CA THR A 22 4.18 -0.13 -5.31
C THR A 22 4.32 -1.33 -6.24
N LEU A 23 5.52 -1.92 -6.31
CA LEU A 23 5.72 -3.21 -6.96
C LEU A 23 4.99 -4.31 -6.17
N LYS A 24 4.12 -5.07 -6.86
CA LYS A 24 3.32 -6.14 -6.25
C LYS A 24 3.69 -7.48 -6.89
N GLN A 25 4.35 -8.34 -6.13
CA GLN A 25 4.55 -9.74 -6.50
C GLN A 25 3.42 -10.55 -5.88
N ALA A 26 2.32 -10.71 -6.62
CA ALA A 26 1.13 -11.43 -6.16
C ALA A 26 0.92 -12.70 -6.99
N THR A 27 0.71 -13.81 -6.31
CA THR A 27 0.31 -15.07 -6.94
C THR A 27 -1.19 -15.06 -7.23
N HIS A 28 -1.67 -15.96 -8.09
CA HIS A 28 -3.11 -16.08 -8.41
C HIS A 28 -4.01 -16.27 -7.17
N ASN A 29 -3.50 -16.96 -6.13
CA ASN A 29 -4.25 -17.14 -4.89
C ASN A 29 -4.27 -15.86 -4.04
N ASP A 30 -3.16 -15.13 -4.00
CA ASP A 30 -3.06 -13.87 -3.24
C ASP A 30 -4.05 -12.84 -3.75
N ILE A 31 -4.29 -12.80 -5.07
CA ILE A 31 -5.29 -11.92 -5.70
C ILE A 31 -6.70 -12.21 -5.18
N LYS A 32 -7.01 -13.47 -4.84
CA LYS A 32 -8.34 -13.91 -4.37
C LYS A 32 -8.54 -13.75 -2.86
N THR A 33 -7.47 -13.50 -2.11
CA THR A 33 -7.51 -13.37 -0.64
C THR A 33 -7.12 -11.97 -0.15
N THR A 34 -6.46 -11.18 -0.98
CA THR A 34 -5.88 -9.88 -0.59
C THR A 34 -6.69 -8.69 -1.11
N ILE A 35 -7.01 -7.77 -0.21
CA ILE A 35 -7.69 -6.51 -0.49
C ILE A 35 -6.73 -5.35 -0.20
N TYR A 36 -6.45 -4.55 -1.23
CA TYR A 36 -5.74 -3.27 -1.07
C TYR A 36 -6.76 -2.16 -0.78
N VAL A 37 -6.70 -1.59 0.41
CA VAL A 37 -7.57 -0.49 0.84
C VAL A 37 -6.97 0.83 0.36
N LYS A 38 -7.75 1.62 -0.39
CA LYS A 38 -7.34 2.96 -0.82
C LYS A 38 -7.87 4.01 0.14
N SER A 39 -7.21 5.17 0.18
CA SER A 39 -7.70 6.36 0.89
C SER A 39 -9.09 6.77 0.41
N SER A 40 -9.41 6.59 -0.87
CA SER A 40 -10.73 6.89 -1.45
C SER A 40 -11.78 5.78 -1.29
N THR A 41 -11.43 4.61 -0.74
CA THR A 41 -12.41 3.52 -0.56
C THR A 41 -13.47 3.91 0.46
N PRO A 42 -14.78 3.94 0.13
CA PRO A 42 -15.84 4.17 1.12
C PRO A 42 -15.91 3.03 2.14
N PHE A 43 -16.19 3.36 3.40
CA PHE A 43 -16.12 2.39 4.50
C PHE A 43 -17.05 1.17 4.29
N VAL A 44 -18.32 1.42 3.98
CA VAL A 44 -19.32 0.36 3.71
C VAL A 44 -18.94 -0.50 2.50
N SER A 45 -18.27 0.07 1.49
CA SER A 45 -17.76 -0.70 0.35
C SER A 45 -16.67 -1.67 0.78
N GLY A 46 -15.79 -1.23 1.70
CA GLY A 46 -14.80 -2.08 2.36
C GLY A 46 -15.45 -3.26 3.08
N ILE A 47 -16.43 -3.00 3.95
CA ILE A 47 -17.17 -4.05 4.68
C ILE A 47 -17.78 -5.07 3.71
N LYS A 48 -18.54 -4.62 2.70
CA LYS A 48 -19.19 -5.51 1.74
C LYS A 48 -18.18 -6.36 0.98
N ARG A 49 -17.04 -5.78 0.58
CA ARG A 49 -15.97 -6.49 -0.13
C ARG A 49 -15.31 -7.56 0.75
N ILE A 50 -15.05 -7.24 2.01
CA ILE A 50 -14.45 -8.18 2.97
C ILE A 50 -15.40 -9.36 3.23
N ASN A 51 -16.69 -9.09 3.46
CA ASN A 51 -17.70 -10.13 3.61
C ASN A 51 -17.77 -11.06 2.40
N LYS A 52 -17.72 -10.51 1.19
CA LYS A 52 -17.67 -11.32 -0.03
C LYS A 52 -16.44 -12.25 -0.05
N PHE A 53 -15.27 -11.73 0.29
CA PHE A 53 -14.04 -12.52 0.32
C PHE A 53 -14.11 -13.63 1.39
N LEU A 54 -14.59 -13.33 2.60
CA LEU A 54 -14.79 -14.31 3.67
C LEU A 54 -15.74 -15.44 3.23
N ASN A 55 -16.88 -15.10 2.62
CA ASN A 55 -17.82 -16.10 2.10
C ASN A 55 -17.21 -16.99 1.01
N ASP A 56 -16.31 -16.42 0.19
CA ASP A 56 -15.61 -17.19 -0.85
C ASP A 56 -14.44 -18.02 -0.29
N LEU A 57 -13.88 -17.65 0.88
CA LEU A 57 -12.94 -18.50 1.62
C LEU A 57 -13.65 -19.71 2.21
N ASP A 58 -14.83 -19.54 2.80
CA ASP A 58 -15.59 -20.65 3.40
C ASP A 58 -15.91 -21.75 2.39
N LYS A 59 -16.20 -21.38 1.13
CA LYS A 59 -16.38 -22.33 0.02
C LYS A 59 -15.10 -23.09 -0.34
N ARG A 60 -13.92 -22.53 -0.05
CA ARG A 60 -12.59 -23.06 -0.39
C ARG A 60 -11.78 -23.49 0.84
N LYS A 61 -12.43 -23.68 2.00
CA LYS A 61 -11.82 -23.93 3.31
C LYS A 61 -10.86 -25.14 3.38
N LYS A 62 -10.98 -26.09 2.46
CA LYS A 62 -10.10 -27.27 2.37
C LYS A 62 -8.68 -26.92 1.93
N ASP A 63 -8.49 -25.80 1.23
CA ASP A 63 -7.21 -25.43 0.65
C ASP A 63 -6.42 -24.56 1.66
N PRO A 64 -5.22 -24.99 2.09
CA PRO A 64 -4.47 -24.34 3.15
C PRO A 64 -4.08 -22.89 2.84
N LYS A 65 -4.13 -22.47 1.57
CA LYS A 65 -3.87 -21.09 1.16
C LYS A 65 -5.06 -20.14 1.38
N PHE A 66 -6.26 -20.67 1.64
CA PHE A 66 -7.51 -19.90 1.79
C PHE A 66 -7.97 -19.86 3.26
N GLN A 67 -7.06 -19.52 4.17
CA GLN A 67 -7.34 -19.48 5.62
C GLN A 67 -7.79 -18.11 6.14
N CYS A 68 -7.45 -17.03 5.45
CA CYS A 68 -7.75 -15.68 5.90
C CYS A 68 -7.88 -14.69 4.75
N VAL A 69 -8.57 -13.57 5.00
CA VAL A 69 -8.60 -12.40 4.12
C VAL A 69 -7.52 -11.43 4.58
N VAL A 70 -6.69 -10.95 3.66
CA VAL A 70 -5.59 -10.02 3.98
C VAL A 70 -5.98 -8.61 3.55
N LEU A 71 -5.96 -7.66 4.47
CA LEU A 71 -6.11 -6.23 4.18
C LEU A 71 -4.74 -5.56 4.19
N LEU A 72 -4.44 -4.83 3.13
CA LEU A 72 -3.22 -4.01 3.03
C LEU A 72 -3.61 -2.55 2.89
N GLY A 73 -3.14 -1.71 3.80
CA GLY A 73 -3.34 -0.25 3.77
C GLY A 73 -2.05 0.49 4.10
N MET A 74 -1.72 1.51 3.32
CA MET A 74 -0.52 2.34 3.52
C MET A 74 -0.86 3.83 3.54
N GLY A 75 -0.03 4.63 4.21
CA GLY A 75 -0.21 6.08 4.33
C GLY A 75 -1.59 6.46 4.85
N LYS A 76 -2.31 7.33 4.14
CA LYS A 76 -3.66 7.79 4.53
C LYS A 76 -4.71 6.67 4.64
N ALA A 77 -4.45 5.49 4.08
CA ALA A 77 -5.39 4.36 4.18
C ALA A 77 -5.23 3.55 5.47
N THR A 78 -4.14 3.73 6.22
CA THR A 78 -3.82 2.94 7.42
C THR A 78 -4.92 3.03 8.50
N GLU A 79 -5.37 4.24 8.83
CA GLU A 79 -6.45 4.47 9.78
C GLU A 79 -7.74 3.74 9.37
N LYS A 80 -8.13 3.88 8.09
CA LYS A 80 -9.31 3.24 7.53
C LYS A 80 -9.22 1.72 7.52
N THR A 81 -8.05 1.17 7.19
CA THR A 81 -7.81 -0.28 7.24
C THR A 81 -7.94 -0.81 8.67
N MET A 82 -7.40 -0.08 9.66
CA MET A 82 -7.55 -0.44 11.07
C MET A 82 -9.02 -0.40 11.52
N ALA A 83 -9.77 0.65 11.17
CA ALA A 83 -11.19 0.77 11.49
C ALA A 83 -12.03 -0.38 10.88
N LEU A 84 -11.71 -0.81 9.65
CA LEU A 84 -12.32 -2.00 9.05
C LEU A 84 -11.98 -3.25 9.85
N GLY A 85 -10.72 -3.42 10.26
CA GLY A 85 -10.30 -4.49 11.16
C GLY A 85 -11.13 -4.52 12.45
N CYS A 86 -11.14 -3.43 13.20
CA CYS A 86 -11.89 -3.30 14.45
C CYS A 86 -13.37 -3.67 14.29
N TYR A 87 -14.04 -3.19 13.22
CA TYR A 87 -15.42 -3.58 12.93
C TYR A 87 -15.59 -5.11 12.84
N PHE A 88 -14.67 -5.83 12.18
CA PHE A 88 -14.76 -7.29 12.10
C PHE A 88 -14.40 -8.00 13.41
N ALA A 89 -13.54 -7.42 14.25
CA ALA A 89 -13.26 -7.97 15.58
C ALA A 89 -14.46 -7.80 16.53
N GLU A 90 -15.01 -6.59 16.62
CA GLU A 90 -16.04 -6.24 17.60
C GLU A 90 -17.44 -6.69 17.16
N GLU A 91 -17.89 -6.27 15.97
CA GLU A 91 -19.26 -6.52 15.49
C GLU A 91 -19.47 -7.93 14.93
N LYS A 92 -18.38 -8.60 14.52
CA LYS A 92 -18.42 -9.93 13.88
C LYS A 92 -17.66 -11.02 14.65
N GLY A 93 -17.02 -10.68 15.77
CA GLY A 93 -16.30 -11.63 16.62
C GLY A 93 -15.15 -12.36 15.90
N LYS A 94 -14.58 -11.77 14.84
CA LYS A 94 -13.53 -12.41 14.03
C LYS A 94 -12.17 -12.21 14.67
N ARG A 95 -11.33 -13.26 14.59
CA ARG A 95 -9.93 -13.17 15.04
C ARG A 95 -9.10 -12.38 14.01
N LEU A 96 -8.29 -11.45 14.50
CA LEU A 96 -7.39 -10.65 13.70
C LEU A 96 -5.91 -10.93 14.01
N GLU A 97 -5.06 -10.81 12.99
CA GLU A 97 -3.60 -10.66 13.14
C GLU A 97 -3.18 -9.34 12.47
N VAL A 98 -2.53 -8.45 13.22
CA VAL A 98 -2.09 -7.14 12.71
C VAL A 98 -0.56 -7.09 12.65
N ARG A 99 -0.01 -6.64 11.52
CA ARG A 99 1.43 -6.46 11.31
C ARG A 99 1.73 -5.10 10.69
N THR A 100 2.73 -4.40 11.22
CA THR A 100 3.28 -3.20 10.58
C THR A 100 4.20 -3.59 9.43
N LYS A 101 4.15 -2.85 8.32
CA LYS A 101 5.00 -3.06 7.15
C LYS A 101 5.61 -1.75 6.68
N SER A 102 6.85 -1.83 6.20
CA SER A 102 7.45 -0.77 5.37
C SER A 102 7.30 -1.16 3.91
N VAL A 103 6.86 -0.23 3.08
CA VAL A 103 6.60 -0.42 1.65
C VAL A 103 7.38 0.62 0.88
N ASP A 104 8.22 0.15 -0.02
CA ASP A 104 9.02 1.01 -0.87
C ASP A 104 8.25 1.39 -2.14
N VAL A 105 8.29 2.68 -2.47
CA VAL A 105 7.74 3.26 -3.69
C VAL A 105 8.83 4.00 -4.44
N ILE A 106 8.63 4.16 -5.75
CA ILE A 106 9.52 4.90 -6.62
C ILE A 106 8.80 6.18 -7.05
N ASP A 107 9.47 7.31 -6.92
CA ASP A 107 9.01 8.60 -7.41
C ASP A 107 9.95 9.08 -8.51
N GLU A 108 9.41 9.75 -9.54
CA GLU A 108 10.19 10.49 -10.51
C GLU A 108 10.44 11.90 -9.99
N VAL A 109 11.71 12.30 -9.94
CA VAL A 109 12.15 13.64 -9.53
C VAL A 109 12.92 14.30 -10.67
N ILE A 110 12.67 15.59 -10.89
CA ILE A 110 13.38 16.38 -11.91
C ILE A 110 14.88 16.41 -11.56
N ALA A 111 15.75 16.11 -12.52
CA ALA A 111 17.20 16.13 -12.30
C ALA A 111 17.70 17.58 -12.11
N GLU A 112 18.49 17.82 -11.07
CA GLU A 112 19.11 19.13 -10.84
C GLU A 112 20.28 19.32 -11.84
N GLY A 113 20.10 20.25 -12.79
CA GLY A 113 21.05 20.50 -13.87
C GLY A 113 20.44 21.30 -15.04
N ASN A 114 19.13 21.20 -15.25
CA ASN A 114 18.40 21.99 -16.26
C ASN A 114 17.85 23.30 -15.65
N ASN A 115 18.72 24.11 -15.05
CA ASN A 115 18.45 25.53 -14.74
C ASN A 115 18.65 26.39 -16.00
N ASP A 116 18.19 25.91 -17.15
CA ASP A 116 18.07 26.76 -18.32
C ASP A 116 16.65 27.34 -18.27
N ASP A 117 16.52 28.66 -18.29
CA ASP A 117 15.27 29.44 -18.30
C ASP A 117 14.46 29.24 -19.61
N SER A 118 14.52 28.02 -20.15
CA SER A 118 13.82 27.56 -21.34
C SER A 118 12.35 27.29 -21.02
N ILE A 119 11.49 27.67 -21.94
CA ILE A 119 10.01 27.53 -21.92
C ILE A 119 9.62 26.05 -22.13
N ILE A 120 10.28 25.13 -21.43
CA ILE A 120 10.01 23.69 -21.52
C ILE A 120 9.09 23.32 -20.36
N ASP A 121 7.98 22.67 -20.66
CA ASP A 121 7.04 22.14 -19.66
C ASP A 121 7.77 21.14 -18.75
N ASP A 122 7.46 21.17 -17.45
CA ASP A 122 8.02 20.24 -16.47
C ASP A 122 7.79 18.76 -16.84
N ARG A 123 6.79 18.47 -17.69
CA ARG A 123 6.51 17.13 -18.22
C ARG A 123 7.59 16.58 -19.14
N ASP A 124 8.34 17.44 -19.82
CA ASP A 124 9.31 17.07 -20.85
C ASP A 124 10.76 17.12 -20.36
N ARG A 125 10.96 17.41 -19.06
CA ARG A 125 12.29 17.47 -18.45
C ARG A 125 12.80 16.07 -18.11
N ASP A 126 14.12 15.89 -18.14
CA ASP A 126 14.75 14.67 -17.68
C ASP A 126 14.45 14.39 -16.20
N THR A 127 14.04 13.16 -15.93
CA THR A 127 13.70 12.69 -14.59
C THR A 127 14.66 11.60 -14.13
N SER A 128 14.84 11.51 -12.81
CA SER A 128 15.55 10.42 -12.15
C SER A 128 14.61 9.67 -11.20
N LEU A 129 14.82 8.37 -11.04
CA LEU A 129 14.00 7.53 -10.16
C LEU A 129 14.57 7.55 -8.74
N LYS A 130 13.75 7.96 -7.78
CA LYS A 130 14.11 7.99 -6.36
C LYS A 130 13.23 7.07 -5.53
N LYS A 131 13.86 6.28 -4.67
CA LYS A 131 13.17 5.42 -3.71
C LYS A 131 12.65 6.22 -2.52
N ARG A 132 11.39 6.02 -2.14
CA ARG A 132 10.79 6.51 -0.89
C ARG A 132 10.16 5.36 -0.12
N SER A 133 10.43 5.27 1.17
CA SER A 133 9.82 4.24 2.03
C SER A 133 8.59 4.79 2.77
N LEU A 134 7.51 4.02 2.80
CA LEU A 134 6.24 4.35 3.42
C LEU A 134 5.88 3.32 4.50
N SER A 135 5.25 3.77 5.57
CA SER A 135 4.63 2.87 6.56
C SER A 135 3.25 2.40 6.08
N GLY A 136 2.94 1.16 6.38
CA GLY A 136 1.63 0.54 6.17
C GLY A 136 1.34 -0.55 7.18
N ILE A 137 0.15 -1.13 7.04
CA ILE A 137 -0.33 -2.20 7.88
C ILE A 137 -0.89 -3.34 7.03
N GLU A 138 -0.70 -4.55 7.54
CA GLU A 138 -1.32 -5.78 7.08
C GLU A 138 -2.23 -6.29 8.19
N ILE A 139 -3.52 -6.51 7.88
CA ILE A 139 -4.48 -7.12 8.80
C ILE A 139 -4.98 -8.41 8.18
N LYS A 140 -4.81 -9.53 8.86
CA LYS A 140 -5.42 -10.80 8.46
C LYS A 140 -6.68 -11.03 9.27
N ILE A 141 -7.77 -11.32 8.58
CA ILE A 141 -9.08 -11.63 9.16
C ILE A 141 -9.36 -13.11 8.95
N TYR A 142 -9.53 -13.85 10.03
CA TYR A 142 -9.86 -15.27 9.98
C TYR A 142 -11.40 -15.47 9.95
N PRO A 143 -11.92 -16.43 9.16
CA PRO A 143 -13.34 -16.80 9.15
C PRO A 143 -13.84 -17.26 10.52
#